data_AF-A0ABD2D4B3-F1
#
_entry.id   AF-A0ABD2D4B3-F1
#
_cell.length_a   1.000
_cell.length_b   1.000
_cell.length_c   1.000
_cell.angle_alpha   90.00
_cell.angle_beta   90.00
_cell.angle_gamma   90.00
#
_symmetry.space_group_name_H-M   'P 1'
#
loop_
_entity.id
_entity.type
_entity.pdbx_description
1 polymer ?
#
loop_
_entity_poly.entity_id
_entity_poly.type
_entity_poly.pdbx_seq_one_letter_code
_entity_poly.pdbx_strand_id
1 'polypeptide(L)'
;DSLSSSLKTCYKYLNQTSRSFAAVIEALDGEMRNAVCIFYLVLRALDTLEDDMTISVEKKVPLLHSFHAFLYEPDWRFTESKEKDRQVLEDFPTISLEFRNLAKKYQIVIADICRRMGIGMAEFLDKHVTSEQEWDKVWGRYVKKLGDFAKPENIDLAVQCLNELITNALHHIPDVITYLSRLRNQSVFNFCAIPQVMAIATLAACYNNQQVFKGVVKIRKGQAVTLMMDATNMPAVKAIIYQYMEEIYHRIPSSDPSSIKTRQIISTIRTQNLPNCQLISRSHYSPIYLSFVMLLAALSWQYLSTLSQVTEDYVQTGEH
;
A
#
# COMPACT_ATOMS: atom_id res chain seq x y z
N ASP A 1 21.40 -19.41 12.63
CA ASP A 1 20.08 -19.90 13.07
C ASP A 1 19.22 -20.29 11.88
N SER A 2 18.94 -21.58 11.74
CA SER A 2 18.03 -22.10 10.73
C SER A 2 16.58 -21.88 11.17
N LEU A 3 15.78 -21.18 10.37
CA LEU A 3 14.35 -21.02 10.64
C LEU A 3 13.68 -22.40 10.77
N SER A 4 12.73 -22.53 11.72
CA SER A 4 11.89 -23.72 11.87
C SER A 4 11.10 -24.00 10.58
N SER A 5 10.68 -25.25 10.39
CA SER A 5 9.86 -25.63 9.22
C SER A 5 8.56 -24.82 9.15
N SER A 6 7.88 -24.67 10.30
CA SER A 6 6.64 -23.91 10.44
C SER A 6 6.81 -22.42 10.17
N LEU A 7 7.90 -21.80 10.63
CA LEU A 7 8.17 -20.38 10.36
C LEU A 7 8.51 -20.12 8.88
N LYS A 8 9.23 -21.05 8.22
CA LYS A 8 9.45 -20.98 6.75
C LYS A 8 8.12 -21.04 6.00
N THR A 9 7.20 -21.90 6.42
CA THR A 9 5.84 -21.98 5.87
C THR A 9 5.09 -20.66 6.07
N CYS A 10 5.20 -20.02 7.25
CA CYS A 10 4.61 -18.71 7.49
C CYS A 10 5.16 -17.64 6.52
N TYR A 11 6.48 -17.57 6.31
CA TYR A 11 7.04 -16.63 5.31
C TYR A 11 6.60 -16.96 3.87
N LYS A 12 6.39 -18.23 3.54
CA LYS A 12 5.80 -18.62 2.25
C LYS A 12 4.37 -18.08 2.11
N TYR A 13 3.54 -18.22 3.15
CA TYR A 13 2.18 -17.66 3.17
C TYR A 13 2.18 -16.14 3.11
N LEU A 14 3.13 -15.49 3.79
CA LEU A 14 3.30 -14.04 3.73
C LEU A 14 3.56 -13.57 2.29
N ASN A 15 4.48 -14.22 1.58
CA ASN A 15 4.81 -13.89 0.20
C ASN A 15 3.63 -14.13 -0.76
N GLN A 16 2.86 -15.20 -0.55
CA GLN A 16 1.67 -15.50 -1.36
C GLN A 16 0.56 -14.47 -1.20
N THR A 17 0.32 -14.00 0.03
CA THR A 17 -0.83 -13.15 0.38
C THR A 17 -0.53 -11.65 0.29
N SER A 18 0.70 -11.22 0.56
CA SER A 18 1.08 -9.79 0.63
C SER A 18 1.90 -9.28 -0.57
N ARG A 19 2.45 -10.19 -1.39
CA ARG A 19 3.26 -9.90 -2.57
C ARG A 19 4.42 -8.92 -2.26
N SER A 20 4.37 -7.71 -2.81
CA SER A 20 5.44 -6.70 -2.65
C SER A 20 5.59 -6.22 -1.21
N PHE A 21 4.56 -6.37 -0.37
CA PHE A 21 4.64 -5.96 1.03
C PHE A 21 5.41 -6.99 1.89
N ALA A 22 5.55 -8.24 1.44
CA ALA A 22 6.35 -9.26 2.13
C ALA A 22 7.80 -8.82 2.30
N ALA A 23 8.40 -8.26 1.24
CA ALA A 23 9.78 -7.77 1.28
C ALA A 23 9.98 -6.65 2.31
N VAL A 24 8.95 -5.81 2.54
CA VAL A 24 8.99 -4.73 3.53
C VAL A 24 8.94 -5.31 4.95
N ILE A 25 8.13 -6.34 5.18
CA ILE A 25 8.06 -7.05 6.46
C ILE A 25 9.35 -7.81 6.73
N GLU A 26 9.90 -8.52 5.73
CA GLU A 26 11.14 -9.29 5.87
C GLU A 26 12.38 -8.43 6.15
N ALA A 27 12.33 -7.13 5.82
CA ALA A 27 13.36 -6.16 6.12
C ALA A 27 13.31 -5.60 7.55
N LEU A 28 12.31 -5.98 8.37
CA LEU A 28 12.24 -5.58 9.77
C LEU A 28 13.35 -6.22 10.60
N ASP A 29 13.83 -5.48 11.60
CA ASP A 29 14.92 -5.93 12.47
C ASP A 29 14.45 -6.93 13.54
N GLY A 30 15.30 -7.93 13.80
CA GLY A 30 15.22 -8.79 14.99
C GLY A 30 13.88 -9.51 15.19
N GLU A 31 13.41 -9.51 16.45
CA GLU A 31 12.16 -10.17 16.85
C GLU A 31 10.91 -9.57 16.18
N MET A 32 10.96 -8.30 15.76
CA MET A 32 9.82 -7.60 15.16
C MET A 32 9.41 -8.24 13.83
N ARG A 33 10.39 -8.74 13.06
CA ARG A 33 10.13 -9.38 11.77
C ARG A 33 9.16 -10.56 11.89
N ASN A 34 9.45 -11.47 12.80
CA ASN A 34 8.62 -12.64 13.04
C ASN A 34 7.27 -12.23 13.66
N ALA A 35 7.28 -11.31 14.62
CA ALA A 35 6.05 -10.84 15.26
C ALA A 35 5.08 -10.19 14.24
N VAL A 36 5.58 -9.34 13.34
CA VAL A 36 4.77 -8.68 12.30
C VAL A 36 4.34 -9.68 11.22
N CYS A 37 5.19 -10.62 10.82
CA CYS A 37 4.82 -11.69 9.88
C CYS A 37 3.63 -12.50 10.41
N ILE A 38 3.71 -12.97 11.66
CA ILE A 38 2.62 -13.74 12.28
C ILE A 38 1.39 -12.87 12.50
N PHE A 39 1.55 -11.62 12.95
CA PHE A 39 0.43 -10.72 13.11
C PHE A 39 -0.33 -10.49 11.79
N TYR A 40 0.39 -10.27 10.69
CA TYR A 40 -0.19 -10.14 9.35
C TYR A 40 -0.98 -11.38 8.95
N LEU A 41 -0.43 -12.59 9.17
CA LEU A 41 -1.10 -13.84 8.80
C LEU A 41 -2.34 -14.12 9.66
N VAL A 42 -2.30 -13.80 10.95
CA VAL A 42 -3.45 -13.87 11.86
C VAL A 42 -4.58 -12.96 11.37
N LEU A 43 -4.26 -11.70 11.03
CA LEU A 43 -5.25 -10.77 10.50
C LEU A 43 -5.74 -11.20 9.12
N ARG A 44 -4.87 -11.73 8.26
CA ARG A 44 -5.28 -12.27 6.95
C ARG A 44 -6.27 -13.42 7.10
N ALA A 45 -6.07 -14.30 8.07
CA ALA A 45 -7.00 -15.40 8.34
C ALA A 45 -8.34 -14.88 8.88
N LEU A 46 -8.33 -13.88 9.77
CA LEU A 46 -9.53 -13.22 10.26
C LEU A 46 -10.32 -12.55 9.12
N ASP A 47 -9.66 -11.73 8.29
CA ASP A 47 -10.25 -11.09 7.11
C ASP A 47 -10.82 -12.13 6.13
N THR A 48 -10.14 -13.27 5.96
CA THR A 48 -10.62 -14.35 5.08
C THR A 48 -11.93 -14.95 5.57
N LEU A 49 -12.18 -15.01 6.88
CA LEU A 49 -13.48 -15.41 7.42
C LEU A 49 -14.55 -14.33 7.23
N GLU A 50 -14.18 -13.06 7.41
CA GLU A 50 -15.09 -11.92 7.23
C GLU A 50 -15.57 -11.83 5.77
N ASP A 51 -14.64 -11.83 4.82
CA ASP A 51 -14.88 -11.63 3.39
C ASP A 51 -15.66 -12.77 2.73
N ASP A 52 -15.64 -13.98 3.32
CA ASP A 52 -16.25 -15.16 2.72
C ASP A 52 -17.78 -15.13 2.80
N MET A 53 -18.41 -14.67 1.72
CA MET A 53 -19.87 -14.57 1.59
C MET A 53 -20.59 -15.93 1.53
N THR A 54 -19.87 -17.06 1.50
CA THR A 54 -20.48 -18.40 1.53
C THR A 54 -20.73 -18.90 2.96
N ILE A 55 -20.12 -18.27 3.97
CA ILE A 55 -20.33 -18.56 5.38
C ILE A 55 -21.53 -17.73 5.87
N SER A 56 -22.56 -18.40 6.39
CA SER A 56 -23.74 -17.72 6.94
C SER A 56 -23.37 -16.82 8.12
N VAL A 57 -24.13 -15.75 8.34
CA VAL A 57 -23.86 -14.78 9.42
C VAL A 57 -23.91 -15.47 10.79
N GLU A 58 -24.85 -16.40 10.98
CA GLU A 58 -25.02 -17.16 12.22
C GLU A 58 -23.78 -18.00 12.56
N LYS A 59 -23.07 -18.48 11.54
CA LYS A 59 -21.80 -19.20 11.70
C LYS A 59 -20.61 -18.26 11.80
N LYS A 60 -20.61 -17.16 11.06
CA LYS A 60 -19.51 -16.20 10.97
C LYS A 60 -19.32 -15.39 12.25
N VAL A 61 -20.40 -14.91 12.87
CA VAL A 61 -20.34 -14.08 14.09
C VAL A 61 -19.62 -14.80 15.25
N PRO A 62 -19.94 -16.05 15.62
CA PRO A 62 -19.20 -16.79 16.64
C PRO A 62 -17.73 -17.02 16.30
N LEU A 63 -17.42 -17.27 15.02
CA LEU A 63 -16.06 -17.45 14.54
C LEU A 63 -15.23 -16.17 14.72
N LEU A 64 -15.77 -15.01 14.33
CA LEU A 64 -15.10 -13.72 14.47
C LEU A 64 -14.88 -13.34 15.95
N HIS A 65 -15.90 -13.51 16.79
CA HIS A 65 -15.80 -13.23 18.23
C HIS A 65 -14.74 -14.10 18.92
N SER A 66 -14.67 -15.39 18.54
CA SER A 66 -13.81 -16.37 19.21
C SER A 66 -12.44 -16.52 18.56
N PHE A 67 -12.17 -15.83 17.45
CA PHE A 67 -10.95 -16.05 16.65
C PHE A 67 -9.66 -15.87 17.46
N HIS A 68 -9.65 -14.89 18.37
CA HIS A 68 -8.49 -14.66 19.24
C HIS A 68 -8.20 -15.84 20.18
N ALA A 69 -9.20 -16.66 20.53
CA ALA A 69 -9.03 -17.85 21.36
C ALA A 69 -8.39 -18.99 20.56
N PHE A 70 -8.72 -19.12 19.27
CA PHE A 70 -8.15 -20.13 18.37
C PHE A 70 -6.63 -20.00 18.18
N LEU A 71 -6.06 -18.82 18.46
CA LEU A 71 -4.60 -18.64 18.54
C LEU A 71 -3.93 -19.57 19.57
N TYR A 72 -4.67 -19.97 20.60
CA TYR A 72 -4.22 -20.84 21.67
C TYR A 72 -4.67 -22.31 21.50
N GLU A 73 -5.48 -22.61 20.49
CA GLU A 73 -5.95 -23.96 20.16
C GLU A 73 -5.05 -24.58 19.09
N PRO A 74 -4.19 -25.58 19.41
CA PRO A 74 -3.17 -26.05 18.48
C PRO A 74 -3.71 -26.67 17.20
N ASP A 75 -4.86 -27.33 17.27
CA ASP A 75 -5.43 -28.10 16.17
C ASP A 75 -6.52 -27.34 15.40
N TRP A 76 -6.89 -26.14 15.85
CA TRP A 76 -7.94 -25.36 15.22
C TRP A 76 -7.57 -24.99 13.79
N ARG A 77 -8.50 -25.26 12.88
CA ARG A 77 -8.41 -24.95 11.45
C ARG A 77 -9.81 -24.77 10.89
N PHE A 78 -9.91 -24.12 9.74
CA PHE A 78 -11.18 -23.94 9.03
C PHE A 78 -11.03 -24.29 7.55
N THR A 79 -11.76 -25.32 7.10
CA THR A 79 -11.60 -25.92 5.75
C THR A 79 -12.77 -25.65 4.81
N GLU A 80 -13.77 -24.89 5.27
CA GLU A 80 -15.00 -24.67 4.49
C GLU A 80 -14.91 -23.45 3.58
N SER A 81 -13.92 -22.58 3.79
CA SER A 81 -13.79 -21.32 3.06
C SER A 81 -13.56 -21.53 1.56
N LYS A 82 -14.17 -20.65 0.75
CA LYS A 82 -14.00 -20.60 -0.71
C LYS A 82 -13.10 -19.48 -1.19
N GLU A 83 -12.57 -18.68 -0.26
CA GLU A 83 -11.71 -17.56 -0.56
C GLU A 83 -10.36 -17.97 -1.16
N LYS A 84 -9.72 -17.01 -1.84
CA LYS A 84 -8.42 -17.20 -2.49
C LYS A 84 -7.31 -17.51 -1.48
N ASP A 85 -7.39 -16.92 -0.28
CA ASP A 85 -6.35 -16.98 0.76
C ASP A 85 -6.67 -18.07 1.81
N ARG A 86 -7.68 -18.93 1.60
CA ARG A 86 -8.15 -19.97 2.54
C ARG A 86 -7.07 -20.88 3.11
N GLN A 87 -5.91 -21.02 2.44
CA GLN A 87 -4.78 -21.79 2.93
C GLN A 87 -4.33 -21.35 4.34
N VAL A 88 -4.44 -20.05 4.67
CA VAL A 88 -4.08 -19.55 6.02
C VAL A 88 -5.07 -20.00 7.09
N LEU A 89 -6.29 -20.41 6.71
CA LEU A 89 -7.30 -20.99 7.60
C LEU A 89 -7.16 -22.53 7.68
N GLU A 90 -6.89 -23.18 6.55
CA GLU A 90 -6.71 -24.63 6.46
C GLU A 90 -5.46 -25.11 7.22
N ASP A 91 -4.36 -24.34 7.13
CA ASP A 91 -3.10 -24.57 7.86
C ASP A 91 -2.89 -23.55 9.00
N PHE A 92 -3.98 -23.07 9.60
CA PHE A 92 -3.89 -22.21 10.78
C PHE A 92 -3.13 -22.83 11.96
N PRO A 93 -3.09 -24.16 12.19
CA PRO A 93 -2.24 -24.79 13.20
C PRO A 93 -0.76 -24.38 13.10
N THR A 94 -0.24 -24.23 11.88
CA THR A 94 1.15 -23.79 11.65
C THR A 94 1.36 -22.34 12.06
N ILE A 95 0.40 -21.46 11.75
CA ILE A 95 0.45 -20.03 12.11
C ILE A 95 0.29 -19.86 13.63
N SER A 96 -0.67 -20.57 14.23
CA SER A 96 -0.95 -20.51 15.66
C SER A 96 0.21 -21.09 16.49
N LEU A 97 0.91 -22.10 15.98
CA LEU A 97 2.16 -22.60 16.58
C LEU A 97 3.22 -21.50 16.66
N GLU A 98 3.50 -20.83 15.54
CA GLU A 98 4.51 -19.75 15.53
C GLU A 98 4.06 -18.54 16.35
N PHE A 99 2.77 -18.23 16.41
CA PHE A 99 2.22 -17.26 17.36
C PHE A 99 2.54 -17.63 18.82
N ARG A 100 2.30 -18.89 19.22
CA ARG A 100 2.59 -19.36 20.58
C ARG A 100 4.08 -19.38 20.90
N ASN A 101 4.95 -19.43 19.89
CA ASN A 101 6.41 -19.31 20.04
C ASN A 101 6.91 -17.86 20.21
N LEU A 102 6.10 -16.85 19.89
CA LEU A 102 6.50 -15.44 20.10
C LEU A 102 6.66 -15.10 21.59
N ALA A 103 7.46 -14.09 21.90
CA ALA A 103 7.51 -13.54 23.25
C ALA A 103 6.11 -13.07 23.70
N LYS A 104 5.78 -13.26 25.00
CA LYS A 104 4.44 -12.96 25.55
C LYS A 104 3.97 -11.53 25.28
N LYS A 105 4.88 -10.55 25.29
CA LYS A 105 4.60 -9.15 24.94
C LYS A 105 3.95 -9.00 23.55
N TYR A 106 4.34 -9.81 22.57
CA TYR A 106 3.76 -9.79 21.23
C TYR A 106 2.43 -10.55 21.18
N GLN A 107 2.35 -11.70 21.84
CA GLN A 107 1.13 -12.50 21.90
C GLN A 107 -0.06 -11.69 22.45
N ILE A 108 0.18 -10.93 23.54
CA ILE A 108 -0.84 -10.10 24.19
C ILE A 108 -1.41 -9.06 23.21
N VAL A 109 -0.55 -8.37 22.46
CA VAL A 109 -0.97 -7.34 21.50
C VAL A 109 -1.77 -7.95 20.35
N ILE A 110 -1.26 -9.03 19.75
CA ILE A 110 -1.91 -9.69 18.61
C ILE A 110 -3.29 -10.23 19.03
N ALA A 111 -3.38 -10.89 20.18
CA ALA A 111 -4.65 -11.44 20.68
C ALA A 111 -5.67 -10.34 21.02
N ASP A 112 -5.25 -9.24 21.66
CA ASP A 112 -6.16 -8.12 21.97
C ASP A 112 -6.68 -7.43 20.71
N ILE A 113 -5.81 -7.13 19.75
CA ILE A 113 -6.23 -6.51 18.48
C ILE A 113 -7.14 -7.45 17.71
N CYS A 114 -6.81 -8.73 17.63
CA CYS A 114 -7.65 -9.73 16.98
C CYS A 114 -9.05 -9.82 17.60
N ARG A 115 -9.14 -9.82 18.94
CA ARG A 115 -10.43 -9.80 19.66
C ARG A 115 -11.24 -8.55 19.32
N ARG A 116 -10.61 -7.37 19.36
CA ARG A 116 -11.27 -6.08 19.06
C ARG A 116 -11.74 -5.99 17.62
N MET A 117 -10.92 -6.46 16.68
CA MET A 117 -11.27 -6.53 15.26
C MET A 117 -12.43 -7.50 15.02
N GLY A 118 -12.37 -8.71 15.58
CA GLY A 118 -13.44 -9.69 15.44
C GLY A 118 -14.80 -9.19 15.95
N ILE A 119 -14.82 -8.49 17.10
CA ILE A 119 -16.03 -7.83 17.62
C ILE A 119 -16.53 -6.74 16.65
N GLY A 120 -15.64 -5.87 16.17
CA GLY A 120 -16.01 -4.81 15.23
C GLY A 120 -16.56 -5.36 13.91
N MET A 121 -15.89 -6.34 13.32
CA MET A 121 -16.33 -7.00 12.07
C MET A 121 -17.71 -7.63 12.25
N ALA A 122 -17.94 -8.35 13.36
CA ALA A 122 -19.26 -8.93 13.65
C ALA A 122 -20.36 -7.87 13.81
N GLU A 123 -20.07 -6.74 14.46
CA GLU A 123 -21.01 -5.61 14.58
C GLU A 123 -21.44 -5.08 13.20
N PHE A 124 -20.51 -5.00 12.23
CA PHE A 124 -20.81 -4.55 10.87
C PHE A 124 -21.50 -5.60 9.99
N LEU A 125 -21.54 -6.88 10.40
CA LEU A 125 -22.33 -7.92 9.71
C LEU A 125 -23.81 -7.89 10.13
N ASP A 126 -24.07 -7.76 11.43
CA ASP A 126 -25.42 -7.71 12.00
C ASP A 126 -26.09 -6.35 11.82
N LYS A 127 -25.28 -5.28 11.72
CA LYS A 127 -25.71 -4.07 11.04
C LYS A 127 -25.90 -4.42 9.59
N HIS A 128 -27.08 -4.95 9.29
CA HIS A 128 -27.65 -4.67 8.00
C HIS A 128 -27.42 -3.17 7.75
N VAL A 129 -26.68 -2.85 6.70
CA VAL A 129 -26.79 -1.55 6.03
C VAL A 129 -28.20 -1.50 5.40
N THR A 130 -29.25 -1.76 6.20
CA THR A 130 -30.69 -1.70 5.86
C THR A 130 -31.21 -0.29 5.97
N SER A 131 -30.41 0.62 6.50
CA SER A 131 -30.41 1.99 6.00
C SER A 131 -29.03 2.24 5.44
N GLU A 132 -28.96 2.37 4.12
CA GLU A 132 -28.28 3.45 3.41
C GLU A 132 -27.51 4.48 4.34
N GLN A 133 -28.07 4.92 5.48
CA GLN A 133 -27.65 6.02 6.37
C GLN A 133 -26.22 6.13 6.96
N GLU A 134 -25.36 5.09 7.04
CA GLU A 134 -24.01 5.29 7.61
C GLU A 134 -22.91 5.54 6.56
N TRP A 135 -23.07 5.02 5.34
CA TRP A 135 -22.26 5.43 4.18
C TRP A 135 -22.97 6.46 3.29
N ASP A 136 -24.30 6.61 3.42
CA ASP A 136 -25.16 7.59 2.72
C ASP A 136 -24.72 9.04 2.79
N LYS A 137 -23.98 9.43 3.85
CA LYS A 137 -23.81 10.86 4.11
C LYS A 137 -23.05 11.57 2.99
N VAL A 138 -22.23 10.87 2.22
CA VAL A 138 -21.52 11.48 1.10
C VAL A 138 -22.20 11.16 -0.22
N TRP A 139 -22.25 9.90 -0.64
CA TRP A 139 -22.76 9.54 -1.97
C TRP A 139 -24.27 9.78 -2.16
N GLY A 140 -25.07 9.69 -1.09
CA GLY A 140 -26.52 9.93 -1.14
C GLY A 140 -26.89 11.37 -1.51
N ARG A 141 -25.94 12.31 -1.37
CA ARG A 141 -26.07 13.69 -1.89
C ARG A 141 -25.92 13.78 -3.42
N TYR A 142 -25.36 12.75 -4.05
CA TYR A 142 -25.03 12.72 -5.47
C TYR A 142 -25.97 11.79 -6.25
N VAL A 143 -26.25 10.59 -5.74
CA VAL A 143 -27.08 9.58 -6.41
C VAL A 143 -28.00 8.88 -5.42
N LYS A 144 -29.10 8.30 -5.93
CA LYS A 144 -30.07 7.57 -5.11
C LYS A 144 -29.57 6.19 -4.69
N LYS A 145 -28.76 5.52 -5.52
CA LYS A 145 -28.16 4.23 -5.21
C LYS A 145 -26.69 4.25 -5.58
N LEU A 146 -25.84 3.66 -4.76
CA LEU A 146 -24.39 3.64 -5.01
C LEU A 146 -24.02 3.04 -6.39
N GLY A 147 -24.75 2.01 -6.84
CA GLY A 147 -24.54 1.39 -8.15
C GLY A 147 -24.81 2.33 -9.34
N ASP A 148 -25.49 3.45 -9.14
CA ASP A 148 -25.76 4.43 -10.19
C ASP A 148 -24.50 5.16 -10.68
N PHE A 149 -23.41 5.17 -9.90
CA PHE A 149 -22.12 5.74 -10.34
C PHE A 149 -21.47 4.97 -11.50
N ALA A 150 -21.85 3.71 -11.74
CA ALA A 150 -21.37 2.95 -12.89
C ALA A 150 -22.02 3.40 -14.21
N LYS A 151 -23.11 4.18 -14.15
CA LYS A 151 -23.84 4.64 -15.32
C LYS A 151 -23.16 5.88 -15.94
N PRO A 152 -22.95 5.92 -17.27
CA PRO A 152 -22.26 7.03 -17.93
C PRO A 152 -22.88 8.40 -17.66
N GLU A 153 -24.20 8.49 -17.52
CA GLU A 153 -24.93 9.73 -17.26
C GLU A 153 -24.64 10.34 -15.87
N ASN A 154 -24.16 9.55 -14.92
CA ASN A 154 -23.84 10.01 -13.56
C ASN A 154 -22.34 10.25 -13.34
N ILE A 155 -21.52 10.17 -14.39
CA ILE A 155 -20.06 10.19 -14.25
C ILE A 155 -19.54 11.47 -13.58
N ASP A 156 -20.16 12.61 -13.86
CA ASP A 156 -19.74 13.89 -13.27
C ASP A 156 -20.05 13.93 -11.76
N LEU A 157 -21.24 13.45 -11.37
CA LEU A 157 -21.63 13.33 -9.96
C LEU A 157 -20.76 12.30 -9.22
N ALA A 158 -20.42 11.20 -9.89
CA ALA A 158 -19.51 10.19 -9.37
C ALA A 158 -18.12 10.79 -9.08
N VAL A 159 -17.57 11.57 -10.02
CA VAL A 159 -16.29 12.24 -9.84
C VAL A 159 -16.34 13.29 -8.73
N GLN A 160 -17.42 14.06 -8.59
CA GLN A 160 -17.55 15.01 -7.48
C GLN A 160 -17.60 14.29 -6.12
N CYS A 161 -18.35 13.18 -6.02
CA CYS A 161 -18.36 12.35 -4.81
C CYS A 161 -16.97 11.79 -4.49
N LEU A 162 -16.25 11.31 -5.51
CA LEU A 162 -14.87 10.82 -5.38
C LEU A 162 -13.94 11.92 -4.84
N ASN A 163 -14.04 13.14 -5.38
CA ASN A 163 -13.23 14.27 -4.93
C ASN A 163 -13.53 14.63 -3.46
N GLU A 164 -14.79 14.55 -3.03
CA GLU A 164 -15.15 14.75 -1.62
C GLU A 164 -14.54 13.67 -0.72
N LEU A 165 -14.63 12.39 -1.11
CA LEU A 165 -14.05 11.27 -0.34
C LEU A 165 -12.52 11.36 -0.26
N ILE A 166 -11.86 11.72 -1.36
CA ILE A 166 -10.41 11.95 -1.36
C ILE A 166 -10.09 13.14 -0.45
N THR A 167 -10.85 14.23 -0.53
CA THR A 167 -10.66 15.40 0.35
C THR A 167 -10.78 15.02 1.82
N ASN A 168 -11.74 14.16 2.17
CA ASN A 168 -11.84 13.61 3.53
C ASN A 168 -10.56 12.85 3.91
N ALA A 169 -10.10 11.91 3.07
CA ALA A 169 -8.88 11.13 3.32
C ALA A 169 -7.61 12.00 3.50
N LEU A 170 -7.50 13.13 2.78
CA LEU A 170 -6.37 14.06 2.92
C LEU A 170 -6.24 14.65 4.34
N HIS A 171 -7.31 14.68 5.14
CA HIS A 171 -7.26 15.18 6.51
C HIS A 171 -6.41 14.32 7.45
N HIS A 172 -6.08 13.09 7.07
CA HIS A 172 -5.20 12.21 7.86
C HIS A 172 -3.71 12.46 7.62
N ILE A 173 -3.32 13.18 6.56
CA ILE A 173 -1.91 13.40 6.21
C ILE A 173 -1.11 14.11 7.33
N PRO A 174 -1.64 15.15 8.01
CA PRO A 174 -1.00 15.73 9.20
C PRO A 174 -0.62 14.71 10.28
N ASP A 175 -1.52 13.78 10.58
CA ASP A 175 -1.30 12.74 11.57
C ASP A 175 -0.28 11.70 11.08
N VAL A 176 -0.31 11.36 9.79
CA VAL A 176 0.70 10.49 9.15
C VAL A 176 2.09 11.11 9.28
N ILE A 177 2.25 12.40 8.96
CA ILE A 177 3.53 13.11 9.10
C ILE A 177 3.99 13.10 10.57
N THR A 178 3.06 13.38 11.49
CA THR A 178 3.34 13.36 12.93
C THR A 178 3.79 11.98 13.40
N TYR A 179 3.08 10.92 13.00
CA TYR A 179 3.41 9.54 13.33
C TYR A 179 4.80 9.16 12.82
N LEU A 180 5.07 9.36 11.52
CA LEU A 180 6.35 8.99 10.92
C LEU A 180 7.53 9.79 11.51
N SER A 181 7.31 11.05 11.91
CA SER A 181 8.35 11.90 12.52
C SER A 181 8.88 11.40 13.87
N ARG A 182 8.10 10.54 14.55
CA ARG A 182 8.42 9.98 15.86
C ARG A 182 9.20 8.67 15.77
N LEU A 183 9.22 8.03 14.60
CA LEU A 183 9.93 6.78 14.40
C LEU A 183 11.45 7.04 14.40
N ARG A 184 12.20 6.13 15.05
CA ARG A 184 13.65 6.24 15.24
C ARG A 184 14.42 5.08 14.64
N ASN A 185 13.82 3.90 14.58
CA ASN A 185 14.40 2.72 13.95
C ASN A 185 14.12 2.75 12.44
N GLN A 186 15.15 2.51 11.62
CA GLN A 186 15.08 2.64 10.17
C GLN A 186 14.16 1.59 9.51
N SER A 187 14.20 0.34 9.97
CA SER A 187 13.37 -0.72 9.40
C SER A 187 11.89 -0.48 9.69
N VAL A 188 11.57 -0.03 10.92
CA VAL A 188 10.22 0.40 11.31
C VAL A 188 9.79 1.64 10.54
N PHE A 189 10.68 2.62 10.33
CA PHE A 189 10.38 3.79 9.51
C PHE A 189 9.99 3.38 8.09
N ASN A 190 10.80 2.55 7.43
CA ASN A 190 10.53 2.08 6.08
C ASN A 190 9.21 1.29 6.01
N PHE A 191 8.99 0.39 6.97
CA PHE A 191 7.77 -0.41 7.07
C PHE A 191 6.51 0.46 7.16
N CYS A 192 6.55 1.53 7.94
CA CYS A 192 5.43 2.44 8.08
C CYS A 192 5.32 3.46 6.92
N ALA A 193 6.43 3.99 6.41
CA ALA A 193 6.42 5.07 5.43
C ALA A 193 6.03 4.62 4.03
N ILE A 194 6.47 3.43 3.60
CA ILE A 194 6.24 2.90 2.25
C ILE A 194 4.74 2.81 1.91
N PRO A 195 3.88 2.18 2.76
CA PRO A 195 2.44 2.16 2.49
C PRO A 195 1.81 3.56 2.41
N GLN A 196 2.29 4.50 3.22
CA GLN A 196 1.74 5.86 3.27
C GLN A 196 2.02 6.64 1.99
N VAL A 197 3.26 6.58 1.47
CA VAL A 197 3.59 7.24 0.20
C VAL A 197 2.90 6.58 -0.99
N MET A 198 2.68 5.27 -0.96
CA MET A 198 1.92 4.56 -2.00
C MET A 198 0.43 4.92 -1.96
N ALA A 199 -0.15 5.06 -0.78
CA ALA A 199 -1.53 5.50 -0.61
C ALA A 199 -1.71 6.93 -1.14
N ILE A 200 -0.80 7.85 -0.81
CA ILE A 200 -0.85 9.24 -1.30
C ILE A 200 -0.70 9.32 -2.82
N ALA A 201 0.22 8.54 -3.40
CA ALA A 201 0.34 8.42 -4.86
C ALA A 201 -0.95 7.89 -5.51
N THR A 202 -1.64 6.95 -4.84
CA THR A 202 -2.91 6.39 -5.31
C THR A 202 -4.04 7.41 -5.20
N LEU A 203 -4.12 8.19 -4.11
CA LEU A 203 -5.07 9.29 -3.98
C LEU A 203 -4.89 10.32 -5.11
N ALA A 204 -3.64 10.68 -5.43
CA ALA A 204 -3.35 11.56 -6.55
C ALA A 204 -3.78 10.95 -7.90
N ALA A 205 -3.50 9.67 -8.14
CA ALA A 205 -3.93 8.98 -9.36
C ALA A 205 -5.47 8.93 -9.50
N CYS A 206 -6.20 8.78 -8.39
CA CYS A 206 -7.66 8.73 -8.36
C CYS A 206 -8.34 10.11 -8.40
N TYR A 207 -7.71 11.18 -7.94
CA TYR A 207 -8.35 12.49 -7.80
C TYR A 207 -8.86 13.03 -9.14
N ASN A 208 -10.13 13.41 -9.22
CA ASN A 208 -10.76 13.92 -10.44
C ASN A 208 -10.58 12.96 -11.65
N ASN A 209 -10.63 11.65 -11.44
CA ASN A 209 -10.36 10.64 -12.46
C ASN A 209 -11.57 9.71 -12.71
N GLN A 210 -12.20 9.85 -13.88
CA GLN A 210 -13.34 9.01 -14.30
C GLN A 210 -13.01 7.52 -14.40
N GLN A 211 -11.73 7.14 -14.58
CA GLN A 211 -11.34 5.74 -14.73
C GLN A 211 -11.58 4.91 -13.47
N VAL A 212 -11.72 5.55 -12.30
CA VAL A 212 -12.09 4.89 -11.04
C VAL A 212 -13.45 4.18 -11.16
N PHE A 213 -14.36 4.71 -11.98
CA PHE A 213 -15.70 4.13 -12.19
C PHE A 213 -15.77 3.18 -13.39
N LYS A 214 -14.68 3.05 -14.16
CA LYS A 214 -14.61 2.21 -15.38
C LYS A 214 -13.69 1.01 -15.22
N GLY A 215 -12.88 0.99 -14.16
CA GLY A 215 -11.94 -0.09 -13.91
C GLY A 215 -10.99 0.22 -12.76
N VAL A 216 -9.82 -0.42 -12.81
CA VAL A 216 -8.87 -0.41 -11.69
C VAL A 216 -7.78 0.62 -11.94
N VAL A 217 -7.80 1.71 -11.18
CA VAL A 217 -6.70 2.68 -11.14
C VAL A 217 -5.62 2.16 -10.18
N LYS A 218 -4.42 1.95 -10.71
CA LYS A 218 -3.25 1.48 -9.94
C LYS A 218 -2.01 2.25 -10.34
N ILE A 219 -1.19 2.58 -9.35
CA ILE A 219 0.17 3.06 -9.59
C ILE A 219 0.98 1.98 -10.32
N ARG A 220 1.86 2.40 -11.24
CA ARG A 220 2.68 1.47 -12.03
C ARG A 220 3.73 0.82 -11.13
N LYS A 221 4.12 -0.43 -11.42
CA LYS A 221 5.16 -1.15 -10.66
C LYS A 221 6.47 -0.35 -10.54
N GLY A 222 6.93 0.28 -11.62
CA GLY A 222 8.15 1.11 -11.59
C GLY A 222 8.04 2.34 -10.67
N GLN A 223 6.86 2.97 -10.63
CA GLN A 223 6.57 4.07 -9.71
C GLN A 223 6.56 3.58 -8.26
N ALA A 224 5.95 2.41 -7.99
CA ALA A 224 5.95 1.80 -6.66
C ALA A 224 7.38 1.51 -6.18
N VAL A 225 8.24 0.93 -7.03
CA VAL A 225 9.65 0.68 -6.70
C VAL A 225 10.39 1.97 -6.37
N THR A 226 10.17 3.03 -7.15
CA THR A 226 10.79 4.34 -6.89
C THR A 226 10.35 4.89 -5.53
N LEU A 227 9.05 4.82 -5.21
CA LEU A 227 8.53 5.25 -3.91
C LEU A 227 9.10 4.44 -2.76
N MET A 228 9.27 3.12 -2.94
CA MET A 228 9.88 2.25 -1.93
C MET A 228 11.34 2.61 -1.66
N MET A 229 12.10 2.97 -2.70
CA MET A 229 13.51 3.36 -2.57
C MET A 229 13.69 4.76 -1.97
N ASP A 230 12.80 5.69 -2.29
CA ASP A 230 12.92 7.09 -1.85
C ASP A 230 12.35 7.32 -0.43
N ALA A 231 11.36 6.54 0.02
CA ALA A 231 10.67 6.73 1.31
C ALA A 231 11.46 6.22 2.53
N THR A 232 12.72 6.65 2.67
CA THR A 232 13.65 6.15 3.70
C THR A 232 13.97 7.18 4.80
N ASN A 233 13.50 8.42 4.69
CA ASN A 233 13.66 9.43 5.73
C ASN A 233 12.55 10.48 5.66
N MET A 234 12.36 11.22 6.75
CA MET A 234 11.27 12.22 6.84
C MET A 234 11.35 13.32 5.78
N PRO A 235 12.50 13.94 5.48
CA PRO A 235 12.59 14.92 4.40
C PRO A 235 12.14 14.36 3.04
N ALA A 236 12.60 13.16 2.68
CA ALA A 236 12.20 12.51 1.43
C ALA A 236 10.69 12.19 1.40
N VAL A 237 10.15 11.65 2.50
CA VAL A 237 8.70 11.39 2.61
C VAL A 237 7.90 12.69 2.49
N LYS A 238 8.29 13.75 3.19
CA LYS A 238 7.63 15.07 3.09
C LYS A 238 7.69 15.63 1.67
N ALA A 239 8.81 15.48 0.98
CA ALA A 239 8.95 15.90 -0.42
C ALA A 239 8.00 15.12 -1.35
N ILE A 240 7.90 13.79 -1.17
CA ILE A 240 6.96 12.95 -1.91
C ILE A 240 5.51 13.39 -1.65
N ILE A 241 5.14 13.60 -0.38
CA ILE A 241 3.80 14.06 0.01
C ILE A 241 3.52 15.40 -0.67
N TYR A 242 4.42 16.37 -0.55
CA TYR A 242 4.27 17.69 -1.16
C TYR A 242 4.07 17.59 -2.68
N GLN A 243 4.90 16.80 -3.37
CA GLN A 243 4.79 16.61 -4.82
C GLN A 243 3.40 16.10 -5.24
N TYR A 244 2.86 15.09 -4.57
CA TYR A 244 1.52 14.58 -4.89
C TYR A 244 0.41 15.53 -4.45
N MET A 245 0.61 16.32 -3.39
CA MET A 245 -0.33 17.38 -3.03
C MET A 245 -0.36 18.49 -4.09
N GLU A 246 0.78 18.87 -4.68
CA GLU A 246 0.82 19.79 -5.82
C GLU A 246 0.06 19.23 -7.03
N GLU A 247 0.26 17.95 -7.34
CA GLU A 247 -0.43 17.30 -8.46
C GLU A 247 -1.96 17.37 -8.27
N ILE A 248 -2.45 17.04 -7.07
CA ILE A 248 -3.87 17.16 -6.74
C ILE A 248 -4.31 18.63 -6.86
N TYR A 249 -3.55 19.57 -6.27
CA TYR A 249 -3.87 21.00 -6.22
C TYR A 249 -4.07 21.61 -7.62
N HIS A 250 -3.23 21.23 -8.59
CA HIS A 250 -3.35 21.69 -9.98
C HIS A 250 -4.49 21.03 -10.74
N ARG A 251 -4.99 19.88 -10.29
CA ARG A 251 -6.10 19.14 -10.91
C ARG A 251 -7.48 19.50 -10.34
N ILE A 252 -7.56 20.38 -9.33
CA ILE A 252 -8.82 20.81 -8.69
C ILE A 252 -9.66 21.65 -9.68
N PRO A 253 -10.82 21.17 -10.14
CA PRO A 253 -11.73 21.97 -10.95
C PRO A 253 -12.31 23.14 -10.14
N SER A 254 -12.46 24.31 -10.75
CA SER A 254 -13.13 25.45 -10.09
C SER A 254 -14.61 25.20 -9.84
N SER A 255 -15.24 24.35 -10.65
CA SER A 255 -16.65 23.93 -10.52
C SER A 255 -16.87 22.81 -9.50
N ASP A 256 -15.80 22.20 -8.95
CA ASP A 256 -15.94 21.09 -8.01
C ASP A 256 -16.50 21.59 -6.65
N PRO A 257 -17.55 20.95 -6.10
CA PRO A 257 -18.16 21.37 -4.83
C PRO A 257 -17.21 21.32 -3.63
N SER A 258 -16.20 20.45 -3.67
CA SER A 258 -15.20 20.29 -2.60
C SER A 258 -13.94 21.13 -2.83
N SER A 259 -13.82 21.83 -3.96
CA SER A 259 -12.61 22.57 -4.37
C SER A 259 -12.00 23.45 -3.27
N ILE A 260 -12.83 24.24 -2.56
CA ILE A 260 -12.37 25.11 -1.47
C ILE A 260 -11.80 24.28 -0.32
N LYS A 261 -12.52 23.22 0.11
CA LYS A 261 -12.08 22.33 1.19
C LYS A 261 -10.78 21.62 0.82
N THR A 262 -10.67 21.11 -0.41
CA THR A 262 -9.45 20.46 -0.90
C THR A 262 -8.26 21.42 -0.89
N ARG A 263 -8.44 22.66 -1.35
CA ARG A 263 -7.38 23.68 -1.32
C ARG A 263 -6.96 24.02 0.11
N GLN A 264 -7.91 24.12 1.04
CA GLN A 264 -7.65 24.42 2.45
C GLN A 264 -6.84 23.31 3.12
N ILE A 265 -7.23 22.04 2.96
CA ILE A 265 -6.49 20.94 3.58
C ILE A 265 -5.08 20.79 2.99
N ILE A 266 -4.92 20.93 1.67
CA ILE A 266 -3.59 20.93 1.02
C ILE A 266 -2.73 22.08 1.57
N SER A 267 -3.29 23.28 1.72
CA SER A 267 -2.56 24.42 2.30
C SER A 267 -2.11 24.14 3.73
N THR A 268 -2.96 23.51 4.54
CA THR A 268 -2.63 23.09 5.90
C THR A 268 -1.46 22.11 5.92
N ILE A 269 -1.50 21.07 5.07
CA ILE A 269 -0.42 20.09 4.90
C ILE A 269 0.89 20.79 4.49
N ARG A 270 0.85 21.78 3.59
CA ARG A 270 2.04 22.55 3.21
C ARG A 270 2.62 23.33 4.37
N THR A 271 1.80 24.03 5.14
CA THR A 271 2.29 24.88 6.25
C THR A 271 2.94 24.10 7.38
N GLN A 272 2.45 22.90 7.70
CA GLN A 272 3.08 21.99 8.68
C GLN A 272 4.41 21.39 8.20
N ASN A 273 4.74 21.53 6.90
CA ASN A 273 5.97 21.02 6.32
C ASN A 273 7.16 22.00 6.38
N LEU A 274 6.99 23.24 6.86
CA LEU A 274 8.09 24.19 7.14
C LEU A 274 8.37 24.27 8.66
N PRO A 275 9.63 24.08 9.12
CA PRO A 275 10.80 24.82 8.62
C PRO A 275 12.01 23.95 8.21
N ASN A 276 12.87 24.52 7.34
CA ASN A 276 14.20 24.03 6.89
C ASN A 276 14.26 22.89 5.84
N CYS A 277 13.45 22.92 4.78
CA CYS A 277 13.78 22.13 3.58
C CYS A 277 14.06 23.07 2.40
N GLN A 278 15.31 23.16 1.98
CA GLN A 278 15.63 23.68 0.65
C GLN A 278 14.95 22.74 -0.35
N LEU A 279 14.06 23.30 -1.18
CA LEU A 279 13.54 22.62 -2.36
C LEU A 279 14.72 22.33 -3.29
N ILE A 280 15.28 21.12 -3.19
CA ILE A 280 16.17 20.62 -4.24
C ILE A 280 15.26 20.36 -5.44
N SER A 281 15.26 21.30 -6.38
CA SER A 281 14.74 21.08 -7.73
C SER A 281 15.49 19.89 -8.33
N ARG A 282 14.91 18.69 -8.24
CA ARG A 282 15.40 17.53 -9.00
C ARG A 282 15.08 17.81 -10.47
N SER A 283 16.08 18.23 -11.24
CA SER A 283 16.04 18.14 -12.69
C SER A 283 15.92 16.66 -13.05
N HIS A 284 14.70 16.22 -13.38
CA HIS A 284 14.48 14.90 -13.94
C HIS A 284 15.15 14.84 -15.31
N TYR A 285 16.40 14.39 -15.37
CA TYR A 285 16.90 13.82 -16.62
C TYR A 285 16.13 12.50 -16.82
N SER A 286 15.24 12.50 -17.82
CA SER A 286 14.51 11.29 -18.22
C SER A 286 15.50 10.12 -18.39
N PRO A 287 15.16 8.90 -17.95
CA PRO A 287 16.00 7.70 -18.17
C PRO A 287 16.42 7.53 -19.63
N ILE A 288 15.62 8.08 -20.55
CA ILE A 288 15.89 8.17 -21.98
C ILE A 288 17.23 8.88 -22.26
N TYR A 289 17.54 9.98 -21.57
CA TYR A 289 18.80 10.72 -21.77
C TYR A 289 20.01 9.91 -21.32
N LEU A 290 19.91 9.21 -20.18
CA LEU A 290 20.97 8.30 -19.73
C LEU A 290 21.18 7.15 -20.72
N SER A 291 20.10 6.55 -21.25
CA SER A 291 20.22 5.54 -22.29
C SER A 291 20.78 6.07 -23.61
N PHE A 292 20.45 7.31 -24.01
CA PHE A 292 21.02 7.92 -25.21
C PHE A 292 22.51 8.24 -25.07
N VAL A 293 22.94 8.73 -23.91
CA VAL A 293 24.35 9.00 -23.62
C VAL A 293 25.16 7.69 -23.64
N MET A 294 24.63 6.62 -23.04
CA MET A 294 25.27 5.30 -23.08
C MET A 294 25.33 4.71 -24.49
N LEU A 295 24.27 4.89 -25.30
CA LEU A 295 24.24 4.46 -26.70
C LEU A 295 25.26 5.23 -27.55
N LEU A 296 25.34 6.55 -27.39
CA LEU A 296 26.31 7.38 -28.09
C LEU A 296 27.75 7.01 -27.70
N ALA A 297 28.01 6.78 -26.41
CA ALA A 297 29.32 6.32 -25.94
C ALA A 297 29.70 4.96 -26.55
N ALA A 298 28.75 4.01 -26.63
CA ALA A 298 28.99 2.71 -27.25
C ALA A 298 29.27 2.80 -28.75
N LEU A 299 28.51 3.62 -29.48
CA LEU A 299 28.72 3.86 -30.91
C LEU A 299 30.05 4.57 -31.19
N SER A 300 30.43 5.55 -30.36
CA SER A 300 31.72 6.22 -30.45
C SER A 300 32.88 5.27 -30.16
N TRP A 301 32.75 4.40 -29.15
CA TRP A 301 33.75 3.37 -28.85
C TRP A 301 33.91 2.40 -30.02
N GLN A 302 32.81 1.94 -30.61
CA GLN A 302 32.83 1.04 -31.74
C GLN A 302 33.47 1.69 -32.97
N TYR A 303 33.18 2.96 -33.24
CA TYR A 303 33.80 3.73 -34.33
C TYR A 303 35.31 3.95 -34.13
N LEU A 304 35.75 4.27 -32.90
CA LEU A 304 37.19 4.37 -32.61
C LEU A 304 37.90 3.03 -32.75
N SER A 305 37.27 1.93 -32.31
CA SER A 305 37.86 0.60 -32.41
C SER A 305 38.03 0.14 -33.86
N THR A 306 37.07 0.44 -34.75
CA THR A 306 37.18 0.13 -36.17
C THR A 306 38.20 1.01 -36.87
N LEU A 307 38.30 2.30 -36.51
CA LEU A 307 39.37 3.17 -37.01
C LEU A 307 40.76 2.66 -36.59
N SER A 308 40.92 2.20 -35.36
CA SER A 308 42.18 1.62 -34.87
C SER A 308 42.58 0.38 -35.67
N GLN A 309 41.62 -0.53 -35.93
CA GLN A 309 41.85 -1.72 -36.73
C GLN A 309 42.22 -1.40 -38.19
N VAL A 310 41.52 -0.45 -38.81
CA VAL A 310 41.84 0.01 -40.18
C VAL A 310 43.23 0.64 -40.23
N THR A 311 43.62 1.37 -39.18
CA THR A 311 44.97 1.97 -39.11
C THR A 311 46.05 0.90 -38.95
N GLU A 312 45.81 -0.14 -38.14
CA GLU A 312 46.72 -1.29 -37.99
C GLU A 312 46.85 -2.10 -39.30
N ASP A 313 45.74 -2.33 -40.01
CA ASP A 313 45.73 -3.03 -41.30
C ASP A 313 46.48 -2.24 -42.41
N TYR A 314 46.39 -0.90 -42.40
CA TYR A 314 47.16 -0.04 -43.30
C TYR A 314 48.66 -0.03 -43.00
N VAL A 315 49.05 -0.15 -41.72
CA VAL A 315 50.46 -0.23 -41.32
C VAL A 315 51.05 -1.60 -41.71
N GLN A 316 50.28 -2.69 -41.58
CA GLN A 316 50.74 -4.03 -42.00
C GLN A 316 50.83 -4.21 -43.52
N THR A 317 49.99 -3.52 -44.30
CA THR A 317 50.01 -3.59 -45.77
C THR A 317 51.05 -2.66 -46.42
N GLY A 318 51.65 -1.74 -45.65
CA GLY A 318 52.71 -0.83 -46.11
C GLY A 318 54.15 -1.35 -45.96
N GLU A 319 54.36 -2.50 -45.32
CA GLU A 319 55.69 -3.12 -45.12
C GLU A 319 55.99 -4.33 -46.06
N HIS A 320 55.30 -4.42 -47.20
CA HIS A 320 55.60 -5.41 -48.25
C HIS A 320 55.97 -4.79 -49.60
#